data_AF-D8FGF7-F1
#
_entry.id   AF-D8FGF7-F1
#
_cell.length_a   1.000
_cell.length_b   1.000
_cell.length_c   1.000
_cell.angle_alpha   90.00
_cell.angle_beta   90.00
_cell.angle_gamma   90.00
#
_symmetry.space_group_name_H-M   'P 1'
#
loop_
_entity.id
_entity.type
_entity.pdbx_description
1 polymer ?
#
loop_
_entity_poly.entity_id
_entity_poly.type
_entity_poly.pdbx_seq_one_letter_code
_entity_poly.pdbx_strand_id
1 'polypeptide(L)'
;MRGRNPISPDNQRLLNKIVHQLATSLQRQMVEFVDILLDGLTAASTNKRNLVASLVRGTEIPIFDEDDRMVYRDLGFNDLVGIVHLRNLVLELRGPAKPDAPDPAYVPRVLRQLDLVRDYFVYLLECLGSYLELPTCTGTYRATLVELLPCFELFFADMRSFKRIAAQLLHDARETGASDSSTFAVEDSVLLEIEALERRKLQFRGLVAGLDVRPC
;
A
#
# COMPACT_ATOMS: atom_id res chain seq x y z
N MET A 1 20.76 29.81 -19.76
CA MET A 1 20.51 28.86 -18.64
C MET A 1 20.27 29.68 -17.39
N ARG A 2 19.01 29.87 -16.97
CA ARG A 2 18.70 30.60 -15.73
C ARG A 2 19.04 29.70 -14.55
N GLY A 3 19.99 30.11 -13.72
CA GLY A 3 20.35 29.40 -12.51
C GLY A 3 19.12 29.28 -11.62
N ARG A 4 18.67 28.06 -11.36
CA ARG A 4 17.71 27.82 -10.27
C ARG A 4 18.45 28.16 -8.99
N ASN A 5 17.94 29.13 -8.23
CA ASN A 5 18.47 29.37 -6.90
C ASN A 5 18.29 28.08 -6.08
N PRO A 6 19.36 27.57 -5.44
CA PRO A 6 19.24 26.40 -4.60
C PRO A 6 18.31 26.70 -3.42
N ILE A 7 17.51 25.71 -3.02
CA ILE A 7 16.68 25.80 -1.80
C ILE A 7 17.62 26.02 -0.62
N SER A 8 17.28 26.96 0.27
CA SER A 8 18.08 27.24 1.45
C SER A 8 18.07 26.04 2.42
N PRO A 9 19.11 25.85 3.25
CA PRO A 9 19.21 24.68 4.12
C PRO A 9 18.02 24.46 5.06
N ASP A 10 17.45 25.51 5.66
CA ASP A 10 16.33 25.34 6.59
C ASP A 10 15.03 25.03 5.87
N ASN A 11 14.79 25.63 4.70
CA ASN A 11 13.67 25.26 3.83
C ASN A 11 13.80 23.83 3.31
N GLN A 12 15.01 23.38 2.97
CA GLN A 12 15.26 22.00 2.55
C GLN A 12 14.98 21.00 3.68
N ARG A 13 15.38 21.32 4.92
CA ARG A 13 15.06 20.50 6.11
C ARG A 13 13.55 20.46 6.36
N LEU A 14 12.87 21.59 6.27
CA LEU A 14 11.43 21.68 6.46
C LEU A 14 10.69 20.83 5.42
N LEU A 15 11.03 20.99 4.14
CA LEU A 15 10.48 20.18 3.06
C LEU A 15 10.69 18.69 3.31
N ASN A 16 11.92 18.29 3.67
CA ASN A 16 12.26 16.90 3.96
C ASN A 16 11.41 16.35 5.12
N LYS A 17 11.20 17.14 6.18
CA LYS A 17 10.34 16.76 7.31
C LYS A 17 8.88 16.58 6.93
N ILE A 18 8.32 17.52 6.17
CA ILE A 18 6.92 17.44 5.71
C ILE A 18 6.72 16.18 4.86
N VAL A 19 7.57 15.98 3.86
CA VAL A 19 7.49 14.79 2.99
C VAL A 19 7.71 13.50 3.78
N HIS A 20 8.62 13.49 4.75
CA HIS A 20 8.86 12.34 5.61
C HIS A 20 7.63 11.97 6.45
N GLN A 21 6.94 12.96 7.02
CA GLN A 21 5.73 12.74 7.82
C GLN A 21 4.58 12.20 6.95
N LEU A 22 4.35 12.81 5.79
CA LEU A 22 3.35 12.34 4.83
C LEU A 22 3.67 10.91 4.36
N ALA A 23 4.93 10.62 4.03
CA ALA A 23 5.37 9.30 3.61
C ALA A 23 5.19 8.26 4.72
N THR A 24 5.44 8.64 5.99
CA THR A 24 5.23 7.76 7.14
C THR A 24 3.74 7.45 7.35
N SER A 25 2.87 8.44 7.14
CA SER A 25 1.40 8.26 7.22
C SER A 25 0.91 7.27 6.16
N LEU A 26 1.40 7.43 4.92
CA LEU A 26 1.10 6.53 3.81
C LEU A 26 1.68 5.14 4.04
N GLN A 27 2.98 5.04 4.37
CA GLN A 27 3.69 3.79 4.68
C GLN A 27 2.93 2.92 5.66
N ARG A 28 2.40 3.52 6.74
CA ARG A 28 1.64 2.77 7.76
C ARG A 28 0.42 2.09 7.16
N GLN A 29 -0.35 2.82 6.35
CA GLN A 29 -1.52 2.28 5.67
C GLN A 29 -1.13 1.19 4.67
N MET A 30 -0.01 1.37 3.97
CA MET A 30 0.53 0.36 3.05
C MET A 30 0.86 -0.94 3.79
N VAL A 31 1.55 -0.86 4.93
CA VAL A 31 1.91 -2.04 5.73
C VAL A 31 0.65 -2.73 6.25
N GLU A 32 -0.29 -1.99 6.81
CA GLU A 32 -1.57 -2.52 7.30
C GLU A 32 -2.33 -3.25 6.19
N PHE A 33 -2.37 -2.68 4.99
CA PHE A 33 -3.01 -3.34 3.84
C PHE A 33 -2.29 -4.62 3.40
N VAL A 34 -0.95 -4.60 3.37
CA VAL A 34 -0.14 -5.77 3.03
C VAL A 34 -0.33 -6.89 4.06
N ASP A 35 -0.44 -6.55 5.34
CA ASP A 35 -0.69 -7.51 6.41
C ASP A 35 -2.09 -8.15 6.24
N ILE A 36 -3.12 -7.35 5.90
CA ILE A 36 -4.47 -7.86 5.57
C ILE A 36 -4.45 -8.78 4.36
N LEU A 37 -3.68 -8.44 3.31
CA LEU A 37 -3.50 -9.31 2.14
C LEU A 37 -2.87 -10.65 2.53
N LEU A 38 -1.83 -10.63 3.36
CA LEU A 38 -1.22 -11.87 3.87
C LEU A 38 -2.23 -12.70 4.66
N ASP A 39 -2.97 -12.09 5.58
CA ASP A 39 -3.93 -12.78 6.43
C ASP A 39 -5.08 -13.36 5.61
N GLY A 40 -5.70 -12.59 4.73
CA GLY A 40 -6.82 -13.03 3.90
C GLY A 40 -6.45 -14.19 2.96
N LEU A 41 -5.27 -14.12 2.34
CA LEU A 41 -4.83 -15.14 1.39
C LEU A 41 -4.29 -16.40 2.10
N THR A 42 -3.71 -16.25 3.29
CA THR A 42 -3.29 -17.38 4.13
C THR A 42 -4.51 -18.07 4.75
N ALA A 43 -5.49 -17.31 5.25
CA ALA A 43 -6.73 -17.86 5.83
C ALA A 43 -7.53 -18.69 4.82
N ALA A 44 -7.67 -18.19 3.58
CA ALA A 44 -8.30 -18.91 2.48
C ALA A 44 -7.60 -20.26 2.18
N SER A 45 -6.27 -20.33 2.33
CA SER A 45 -5.51 -21.59 2.20
C SER A 45 -5.71 -22.55 3.40
N THR A 46 -5.96 -22.03 4.61
CA THR A 46 -6.13 -22.83 5.83
C THR A 46 -7.52 -23.43 6.03
N ASN A 47 -8.50 -23.13 5.18
CA ASN A 47 -9.75 -23.92 5.11
C ASN A 47 -9.49 -25.40 4.78
N LYS A 48 -8.24 -25.78 4.45
CA LYS A 48 -7.70 -27.14 4.47
C LYS A 48 -7.69 -27.81 5.86
N ARG A 49 -7.84 -27.10 6.98
CA ARG A 49 -7.93 -27.72 8.32
C ARG A 49 -9.24 -28.49 8.57
N ASN A 50 -10.27 -28.29 7.74
CA ASN A 50 -11.49 -29.10 7.81
C ASN A 50 -11.33 -30.53 7.26
N LEU A 51 -10.23 -30.81 6.52
CA LEU A 51 -9.87 -32.18 6.13
C LEU A 51 -9.27 -32.98 7.28
N VAL A 52 -8.41 -32.36 8.11
CA VAL A 52 -7.85 -33.05 9.30
C VAL A 52 -8.90 -33.22 10.39
N ALA A 53 -9.81 -32.25 10.57
CA ALA A 53 -10.93 -32.39 11.49
C ALA A 53 -11.92 -33.51 11.07
N SER A 54 -12.17 -33.69 9.77
CA SER A 54 -12.98 -34.80 9.24
C SER A 54 -12.29 -36.16 9.33
N LEU A 55 -10.96 -36.20 9.29
CA LEU A 55 -10.19 -37.44 9.46
C LEU A 55 -10.05 -37.87 10.93
N VAL A 56 -10.10 -36.92 11.88
CA VAL A 56 -9.94 -37.19 13.32
C VAL A 56 -11.28 -37.46 14.03
N ARG A 57 -12.39 -36.94 13.51
CA ARG A 57 -13.75 -37.29 13.99
C ARG A 57 -14.40 -38.17 12.94
N GLY A 58 -14.34 -39.48 13.16
CA GLY A 58 -15.02 -40.49 12.31
C GLY A 58 -16.54 -40.37 12.38
N THR A 59 -17.08 -39.27 11.87
CA THR A 59 -18.50 -38.93 11.87
C THR A 59 -18.87 -38.45 10.47
N GLU A 60 -19.72 -39.24 9.84
CA GLU A 60 -20.48 -39.05 8.62
C GLU A 60 -20.19 -37.77 7.82
N ILE A 61 -19.56 -38.02 6.67
CA ILE A 61 -19.29 -37.10 5.56
C ILE A 61 -20.58 -36.34 5.19
N PRO A 62 -20.66 -35.00 5.30
CA PRO A 62 -21.57 -34.28 4.44
C PRO A 62 -20.97 -34.42 3.03
N ILE A 63 -21.69 -35.16 2.18
CA ILE A 63 -21.35 -35.39 0.78
C ILE A 63 -21.29 -34.02 0.10
N PHE A 64 -20.11 -33.41 0.08
CA PHE A 64 -19.75 -32.43 -0.93
C PHE A 64 -19.35 -33.25 -2.14
N ASP A 65 -20.13 -33.14 -3.21
CA ASP A 65 -19.89 -33.76 -4.51
C ASP A 65 -18.39 -33.68 -4.85
N GLU A 66 -17.80 -34.87 -4.94
CA GLU A 66 -16.46 -35.10 -5.46
C GLU A 66 -16.44 -34.74 -6.94
N ASP A 67 -16.08 -33.50 -7.27
CA ASP A 67 -15.36 -33.25 -8.51
C ASP A 67 -13.85 -33.33 -8.20
N ASP A 68 -13.40 -34.57 -8.08
CA ASP A 68 -12.09 -35.06 -7.62
C ASP A 68 -10.94 -34.74 -8.60
N ARG A 69 -11.00 -33.57 -9.26
CA ARG A 69 -10.00 -33.09 -10.23
C ARG A 69 -9.57 -31.65 -10.00
N MET A 70 -10.14 -30.93 -9.05
CA MET A 70 -9.61 -29.63 -8.66
C MET A 70 -8.39 -29.83 -7.77
N VAL A 71 -7.21 -29.93 -8.39
CA VAL A 71 -5.95 -29.59 -7.73
C VAL A 71 -6.12 -28.15 -7.25
N TYR A 72 -6.45 -27.98 -5.96
CA TYR A 72 -6.46 -26.70 -5.27
C TYR A 72 -5.07 -26.09 -5.42
N ARG A 73 -4.90 -25.25 -6.43
CA ARG A 73 -3.74 -24.37 -6.54
C ARG A 73 -3.94 -23.34 -5.44
N ASP A 74 -3.35 -23.61 -4.28
CA ASP A 74 -2.94 -22.51 -3.40
C ASP A 74 -2.25 -21.48 -4.29
N LEU A 75 -2.50 -20.19 -4.05
CA LEU A 75 -1.55 -19.16 -4.47
C LEU A 75 -0.17 -19.70 -4.11
N GLY A 76 0.64 -20.01 -5.13
CA GLY A 76 1.89 -20.72 -4.88
C GLY A 76 2.71 -19.95 -3.85
N PHE A 77 3.60 -20.63 -3.12
CA PHE A 77 4.51 -19.98 -2.16
C PHE A 77 5.18 -18.70 -2.72
N ASN A 78 5.33 -18.61 -4.04
CA ASN A 78 5.83 -17.44 -4.77
C ASN A 78 5.00 -16.16 -4.56
N ASP A 79 3.67 -16.24 -4.49
CA ASP A 79 2.81 -15.06 -4.33
C ASP A 79 2.85 -14.54 -2.89
N LEU A 80 2.85 -15.43 -1.88
CA LEU A 80 3.08 -15.06 -0.48
C LEU A 80 4.46 -14.45 -0.27
N VAL A 81 5.50 -15.03 -0.86
CA VAL A 81 6.85 -14.46 -0.86
C VAL A 81 6.87 -13.09 -1.54
N GLY A 82 6.10 -12.92 -2.62
CA GLY A 82 5.94 -11.64 -3.29
C GLY A 82 5.28 -10.58 -2.41
N ILE A 83 4.24 -10.94 -1.66
CA ILE A 83 3.57 -10.03 -0.73
C ILE A 83 4.49 -9.67 0.45
N VAL A 84 5.28 -10.62 0.98
CA VAL A 84 6.31 -10.33 2.00
C VAL A 84 7.39 -9.40 1.43
N HIS A 85 7.80 -9.60 0.17
CA HIS A 85 8.73 -8.70 -0.49
C HIS A 85 8.16 -7.28 -0.64
N LEU A 86 6.90 -7.15 -1.04
CA LEU A 86 6.18 -5.88 -1.09
C LEU A 86 6.19 -5.17 0.26
N ARG A 87 5.93 -5.92 1.34
CA ARG A 87 6.00 -5.39 2.71
C ARG A 87 7.35 -4.75 3.00
N ASN A 88 8.44 -5.40 2.61
CA ASN A 88 9.80 -4.88 2.81
C ASN A 88 10.05 -3.64 1.96
N LEU A 89 9.64 -3.62 0.69
CA LEU A 89 9.75 -2.44 -0.18
C LEU A 89 8.99 -1.23 0.39
N VAL A 90 7.81 -1.47 0.96
CA VAL A 90 7.01 -0.46 1.65
C VAL A 90 7.75 0.06 2.89
N LEU A 91 8.36 -0.82 3.68
CA LEU A 91 9.13 -0.43 4.87
C LEU A 91 10.31 0.49 4.54
N GLU A 92 10.85 0.35 3.33
CA GLU A 92 11.95 1.14 2.78
C GLU A 92 11.51 2.48 2.16
N LEU A 93 10.19 2.79 2.08
CA LEU A 93 9.65 3.97 1.38
C LEU A 93 10.36 5.29 1.74
N ARG A 94 10.67 5.48 3.03
CA ARG A 94 11.31 6.69 3.57
C ARG A 94 12.84 6.72 3.41
N GLY A 95 13.46 5.61 3.04
CA GLY A 95 14.91 5.41 2.97
C GLY A 95 15.62 5.55 4.34
N PRO A 96 16.94 5.31 4.38
CA PRO A 96 17.75 5.46 5.59
C PRO A 96 18.10 6.92 5.93
N ALA A 97 17.73 7.87 5.06
CA ALA A 97 18.14 9.26 5.19
C ALA A 97 17.42 9.96 6.35
N LYS A 98 18.18 10.69 7.17
CA LYS A 98 17.63 11.49 8.27
C LYS A 98 16.90 12.71 7.69
N PRO A 99 15.62 12.94 8.02
CA PRO A 99 14.87 14.09 7.52
C PRO A 99 15.43 15.44 8.01
N ASP A 100 16.25 15.44 9.07
CA ASP A 100 16.91 16.64 9.61
C ASP A 100 18.11 17.13 8.78
N ALA A 101 18.57 16.34 7.80
CA ALA A 101 19.63 16.76 6.90
C ALA A 101 19.04 17.59 5.73
N PRO A 102 19.69 18.70 5.32
CA PRO A 102 19.30 19.49 4.16
C PRO A 102 19.70 18.78 2.85
N ASP A 103 19.17 17.58 2.64
CA ASP A 103 19.47 16.73 1.49
C ASP A 103 18.50 17.01 0.33
N PRO A 104 18.94 17.62 -0.79
CA PRO A 104 18.08 17.96 -1.92
C PRO A 104 17.61 16.73 -2.72
N ALA A 105 18.25 15.58 -2.53
CA ALA A 105 17.88 14.32 -3.18
C ALA A 105 16.89 13.50 -2.35
N TYR A 106 16.50 13.96 -1.15
CA TYR A 106 15.54 13.24 -0.30
C TYR A 106 14.17 13.04 -0.96
N VAL A 107 13.47 14.14 -1.30
CA VAL A 107 12.13 14.06 -1.90
C VAL A 107 12.13 13.27 -3.22
N PRO A 108 13.05 13.50 -4.18
CA PRO A 108 13.12 12.69 -5.39
C PRO A 108 13.32 11.19 -5.14
N ARG A 109 14.08 10.80 -4.11
CA ARG A 109 14.25 9.38 -3.75
C ARG A 109 12.97 8.77 -3.21
N VAL A 110 12.27 9.47 -2.31
CA VAL A 110 10.97 9.01 -1.78
C VAL A 110 9.97 8.81 -2.92
N LEU A 111 9.91 9.75 -3.87
CA LEU A 111 9.02 9.63 -5.04
C LEU A 111 9.36 8.43 -5.93
N ARG A 112 10.66 8.15 -6.16
CA ARG A 112 11.09 6.96 -6.91
C ARG A 112 10.76 5.67 -6.19
N GLN A 113 10.98 5.62 -4.88
CA GLN A 113 10.65 4.45 -4.07
C GLN A 113 9.15 4.19 -4.06
N LEU A 114 8.33 5.25 -4.04
CA LEU A 114 6.88 5.13 -4.17
C LEU A 114 6.47 4.54 -5.53
N ASP A 115 7.13 4.96 -6.62
CA ASP A 115 6.86 4.39 -7.95
C ASP A 115 7.18 2.90 -7.98
N LEU A 116 8.30 2.46 -7.36
CA LEU A 116 8.63 1.03 -7.23
C LEU A 116 7.57 0.24 -6.45
N VAL A 117 7.13 0.79 -5.31
CA VAL A 117 6.07 0.17 -4.49
C VAL A 117 4.77 0.08 -5.29
N ARG A 118 4.38 1.15 -5.98
CA ARG A 118 3.18 1.19 -6.83
C ARG A 118 3.26 0.12 -7.91
N ASP A 119 4.37 0.04 -8.63
CA ASP A 119 4.54 -0.90 -9.74
C ASP A 119 4.43 -2.34 -9.25
N TYR A 120 4.95 -2.62 -8.04
CA TYR A 120 4.81 -3.91 -7.41
C TYR A 120 3.36 -4.21 -6.97
N PHE A 121 2.63 -3.22 -6.44
CA PHE A 121 1.20 -3.37 -6.15
C PHE A 121 0.38 -3.65 -7.41
N VAL A 122 0.71 -3.01 -8.54
CA VAL A 122 0.05 -3.28 -9.83
C VAL A 122 0.33 -4.71 -10.27
N TYR A 123 1.61 -5.13 -10.26
CA TYR A 123 2.00 -6.50 -10.58
C TYR A 123 1.27 -7.53 -9.71
N LEU A 124 1.22 -7.29 -8.38
CA LEU A 124 0.50 -8.17 -7.46
C LEU A 124 -0.99 -8.24 -7.81
N LEU A 125 -1.63 -7.09 -8.09
CA LEU A 125 -3.04 -7.05 -8.48
C LEU A 125 -3.29 -7.79 -9.80
N GLU A 126 -2.39 -7.70 -10.79
CA GLU A 126 -2.46 -8.46 -12.04
C GLU A 126 -2.35 -9.97 -11.78
N CYS A 127 -1.40 -10.39 -10.94
CA CYS A 127 -1.26 -11.77 -10.52
C CYS A 127 -2.54 -12.27 -9.83
N LEU A 128 -3.01 -11.57 -8.79
CA LEU A 128 -4.23 -11.92 -8.06
C LEU A 128 -5.47 -11.92 -8.98
N GLY A 129 -5.55 -10.97 -9.91
CA GLY A 129 -6.62 -10.88 -10.91
C GLY A 129 -6.65 -12.07 -11.86
N SER A 130 -5.49 -12.57 -12.29
CA SER A 130 -5.42 -13.76 -13.16
C SER A 130 -6.02 -15.01 -12.49
N TYR A 131 -5.98 -15.10 -11.15
CA TYR A 131 -6.61 -16.19 -10.42
C TYR A 131 -8.14 -16.09 -10.41
N LEU A 132 -8.72 -14.89 -10.52
CA LEU A 132 -10.19 -14.72 -10.62
C LEU A 132 -10.76 -15.28 -11.92
N GLU A 133 -9.96 -15.36 -12.96
CA GLU A 133 -10.34 -15.87 -14.27
C GLU A 133 -10.25 -17.41 -14.35
N LEU A 134 -9.57 -18.05 -13.38
CA LEU A 134 -9.45 -19.50 -13.34
C LEU A 134 -10.77 -20.12 -12.85
N PRO A 135 -11.38 -21.05 -13.61
CA PRO A 135 -12.57 -21.78 -13.17
C PRO A 135 -12.34 -22.59 -11.89
N THR A 136 -11.07 -22.89 -11.59
CA THR A 136 -10.62 -23.67 -10.43
C THR A 136 -10.38 -22.84 -9.18
N CYS A 137 -10.59 -21.53 -9.24
CA CYS A 137 -10.43 -20.66 -8.09
C CYS A 137 -11.60 -20.84 -7.12
N THR A 138 -11.31 -21.00 -5.83
CA THR A 138 -12.36 -21.24 -4.83
C THR A 138 -13.25 -20.01 -4.70
N GLY A 139 -14.56 -20.22 -4.53
CA GLY A 139 -15.51 -19.12 -4.32
C GLY A 139 -15.13 -18.20 -3.16
N THR A 140 -14.51 -18.75 -2.11
CA THR A 140 -13.99 -18.01 -0.96
C THR A 140 -12.86 -17.07 -1.34
N TYR A 141 -11.88 -17.52 -2.12
CA TYR A 141 -10.76 -16.68 -2.56
C TYR A 141 -11.23 -15.52 -3.44
N ARG A 142 -12.15 -15.82 -4.37
CA ARG A 142 -12.77 -14.81 -5.22
C ARG A 142 -13.54 -13.78 -4.40
N ALA A 143 -14.28 -14.22 -3.38
CA ALA A 143 -14.97 -13.30 -2.46
C ALA A 143 -13.97 -12.41 -1.70
N THR A 144 -12.91 -12.98 -1.13
CA THR A 144 -11.86 -12.23 -0.42
C THR A 144 -11.22 -11.17 -1.32
N LEU A 145 -10.82 -11.52 -2.55
CA LEU A 145 -10.25 -10.55 -3.48
C LEU A 145 -11.23 -9.43 -3.84
N VAL A 146 -12.50 -9.76 -4.10
CA VAL A 146 -13.54 -8.78 -4.42
C VAL A 146 -13.75 -7.82 -3.24
N GLU A 147 -13.74 -8.32 -2.00
CA GLU A 147 -13.84 -7.50 -0.79
C GLU A 147 -12.64 -6.57 -0.59
N LEU A 148 -11.45 -6.94 -1.09
CA LEU A 148 -10.23 -6.15 -0.99
C LEU A 148 -10.06 -5.12 -2.13
N LEU A 149 -10.82 -5.20 -3.22
CA LEU A 149 -10.73 -4.26 -4.36
C LEU A 149 -10.89 -2.78 -3.95
N PRO A 150 -11.88 -2.40 -3.10
CA PRO A 150 -12.00 -1.01 -2.66
C PRO A 150 -10.76 -0.50 -1.91
N CYS A 151 -10.06 -1.38 -1.19
CA CYS A 151 -8.80 -1.05 -0.52
C CYS A 151 -7.70 -0.76 -1.54
N PHE A 152 -7.57 -1.56 -2.60
CA PHE A 152 -6.62 -1.27 -3.70
C PHE A 152 -6.91 0.08 -4.35
N GLU A 153 -8.17 0.36 -4.69
CA GLU A 153 -8.56 1.62 -5.35
C GLU A 153 -8.20 2.85 -4.49
N LEU A 154 -8.58 2.82 -3.20
CA LEU A 154 -8.28 3.90 -2.28
C LEU A 154 -6.78 4.09 -2.12
N PHE A 155 -6.04 2.99 -2.05
CA PHE A 155 -4.60 2.99 -1.90
C PHE A 155 -3.87 3.59 -3.13
N PHE A 156 -4.28 3.23 -4.34
CA PHE A 156 -3.76 3.84 -5.58
C PHE A 156 -4.09 5.33 -5.66
N ALA A 157 -5.27 5.74 -5.19
CA ALA A 157 -5.64 7.15 -5.11
C ALA A 157 -4.74 7.92 -4.14
N ASP A 158 -4.43 7.34 -2.97
CA ASP A 158 -3.57 7.95 -1.96
C ASP A 158 -2.11 8.05 -2.42
N MET A 159 -1.56 7.02 -3.06
CA MET A 159 -0.22 7.10 -3.67
C MET A 159 -0.14 8.21 -4.72
N ARG A 160 -1.18 8.35 -5.56
CA ARG A 160 -1.24 9.40 -6.58
C ARG A 160 -1.34 10.79 -5.96
N SER A 161 -2.17 10.96 -4.94
CA SER A 161 -2.32 12.24 -4.23
C SER A 161 -1.02 12.62 -3.51
N PHE A 162 -0.40 11.70 -2.78
CA PHE A 162 0.90 11.94 -2.16
C PHE A 162 1.96 12.36 -3.19
N LYS A 163 2.03 11.68 -4.33
CA LYS A 163 3.00 12.01 -5.39
C LYS A 163 2.83 13.45 -5.89
N ARG A 164 1.58 13.89 -6.09
CA ARG A 164 1.27 15.27 -6.50
C ARG A 164 1.67 16.27 -5.42
N ILE A 165 1.24 16.04 -4.18
CA ILE A 165 1.57 16.90 -3.03
C ILE A 165 3.09 17.07 -2.90
N ALA A 166 3.84 15.96 -2.86
CA ALA A 166 5.29 16.01 -2.69
C ALA A 166 6.01 16.66 -3.88
N ALA A 167 5.52 16.46 -5.11
CA ALA A 167 6.06 17.13 -6.30
C ALA A 167 5.79 18.64 -6.28
N GLN A 168 4.60 19.06 -5.85
CA GLN A 168 4.23 20.47 -5.75
C GLN A 168 5.00 21.17 -4.63
N LEU A 169 5.09 20.58 -3.43
CA LEU A 169 5.91 21.12 -2.34
C LEU A 169 7.38 21.29 -2.75
N LEU A 170 7.93 20.36 -3.53
CA LEU A 170 9.28 20.49 -4.07
C LEU A 170 9.39 21.60 -5.12
N HIS A 171 8.35 21.82 -5.92
CA HIS A 171 8.30 22.94 -6.87
C HIS A 171 8.24 24.28 -6.12
N ASP A 172 7.30 24.42 -5.20
CA ASP A 172 7.09 25.60 -4.36
C ASP A 172 8.36 26.00 -3.60
N ALA A 173 9.05 25.02 -3.00
CA ALA A 173 10.31 25.23 -2.31
C ALA A 173 11.43 25.71 -3.25
N ARG A 174 11.46 25.26 -4.51
CA ARG A 174 12.45 25.72 -5.50
C ARG A 174 12.19 27.14 -5.96
N GLU A 175 10.93 27.55 -6.05
CA GLU A 175 10.55 28.89 -6.52
C GLU A 175 10.67 29.94 -5.40
N THR A 176 10.32 29.59 -4.17
CA THR A 176 10.17 30.56 -3.07
C THR A 176 11.07 30.32 -1.86
N GLY A 177 11.71 29.15 -1.77
CA GLY A 177 12.51 28.72 -0.62
C GLY A 177 14.01 29.05 -0.69
N ALA A 178 14.41 30.08 -1.44
CA ALA A 178 15.82 30.41 -1.65
C ALA A 178 16.49 31.11 -0.43
N SER A 179 15.72 31.57 0.55
CA SER A 179 16.22 32.28 1.73
C SER A 179 15.70 31.65 3.02
N ASP A 180 16.56 31.50 4.04
CA ASP A 180 16.16 31.05 5.38
C ASP A 180 15.39 32.13 6.18
N SER A 181 15.33 33.37 5.67
CA SER A 181 14.57 34.46 6.31
C SER A 181 13.05 34.23 6.29
N SER A 182 12.56 33.34 5.43
CA SER A 182 11.14 33.06 5.25
C SER A 182 10.93 31.60 4.84
N THR A 183 9.86 30.99 5.31
CA THR A 183 9.43 29.67 4.83
C THR A 183 8.96 29.76 3.39
N PHE A 184 9.21 28.72 2.59
CA PHE A 184 8.66 28.62 1.24
C PHE A 184 7.12 28.71 1.27
N ALA A 185 6.54 29.41 0.30
CA ALA A 185 5.10 29.57 0.17
C ALA A 185 4.49 28.28 -0.40
N VAL A 186 3.30 27.90 0.06
CA VAL A 186 2.57 26.72 -0.40
C VAL A 186 1.19 27.16 -0.87
N GLU A 187 0.75 26.66 -2.02
CA GLU A 187 -0.60 26.96 -2.52
C GLU A 187 -1.69 26.32 -1.64
N ASP A 188 -2.82 27.02 -1.46
CA ASP A 188 -3.97 26.51 -0.71
C ASP A 188 -4.50 25.19 -1.29
N SER A 189 -4.35 24.98 -2.60
CA SER A 189 -4.71 23.75 -3.30
C SER A 189 -3.99 22.52 -2.70
N VAL A 190 -2.71 22.66 -2.37
CA VAL A 190 -1.88 21.59 -1.79
C VAL A 190 -2.31 21.29 -0.36
N LEU A 191 -2.65 22.33 0.41
CA LEU A 191 -3.14 22.17 1.78
C LEU A 191 -4.47 21.40 1.79
N LEU A 192 -5.39 21.75 0.88
CA LEU A 192 -6.65 21.02 0.70
C LEU A 192 -6.43 19.56 0.27
N GLU A 193 -5.42 19.28 -0.57
CA GLU A 193 -5.07 17.90 -0.93
C GLU A 193 -4.52 17.11 0.26
N ILE A 194 -3.70 17.74 1.11
CA ILE A 194 -3.20 17.12 2.36
C ILE A 194 -4.36 16.78 3.29
N GLU A 195 -5.31 17.69 3.47
CA GLU A 195 -6.51 17.43 4.27
C GLU A 195 -7.39 16.33 3.68
N ALA A 196 -7.52 16.29 2.35
CA ALA A 196 -8.24 15.22 1.67
C ALA A 196 -7.55 13.85 1.87
N LEU A 197 -6.21 13.80 1.85
CA LEU A 197 -5.43 12.60 2.11
C LEU A 197 -5.65 12.08 3.55
N GLU A 198 -5.62 12.96 4.55
CA GLU A 198 -5.88 12.56 5.94
C GLU A 198 -7.35 12.13 6.17
N ARG A 199 -8.31 12.68 5.42
CA ARG A 199 -9.70 12.19 5.44
C ARG A 199 -9.82 10.79 4.83
N ARG A 200 -9.16 10.50 3.71
CA ARG A 200 -9.19 9.18 3.06
C ARG A 200 -8.55 8.09 3.92
N LYS A 201 -7.54 8.43 4.71
CA LYS A 201 -6.98 7.53 5.73
C LYS A 201 -8.01 7.07 6.77
N LEU A 202 -8.96 7.92 7.16
CA LEU A 202 -10.07 7.50 8.04
C LEU A 202 -11.04 6.58 7.32
N GLN A 203 -11.29 6.81 6.03
CA GLN A 203 -12.10 5.92 5.20
C GLN A 203 -11.45 4.54 5.06
N PHE A 204 -10.12 4.50 4.84
CA PHE A 204 -9.35 3.25 4.77
C PHE A 204 -9.52 2.44 6.06
N ARG A 205 -9.36 3.06 7.23
CA ARG A 205 -9.58 2.39 8.52
C ARG A 205 -11.01 1.87 8.68
N GLY A 206 -12.00 2.60 8.17
CA GLY A 206 -13.39 2.14 8.16
C GLY A 206 -13.59 0.90 7.29
N LEU A 207 -12.94 0.85 6.12
CA LEU A 207 -12.95 -0.33 5.24
C LEU A 207 -12.28 -1.52 5.91
N VAL A 208 -11.09 -1.32 6.48
CA VAL A 208 -10.33 -2.37 7.20
C VAL A 208 -11.14 -2.93 8.37
N ALA A 209 -11.72 -2.07 9.20
CA ALA A 209 -12.58 -2.51 10.31
C ALA A 209 -13.80 -3.30 9.83
N GLY A 210 -14.31 -3.02 8.62
CA GLY A 210 -15.39 -3.79 7.99
C GLY A 210 -14.97 -5.20 7.56
N LEU A 211 -13.68 -5.43 7.32
CA LEU A 211 -13.11 -6.74 6.97
C LEU A 211 -12.89 -7.61 8.23
N ASP A 212 -12.46 -7.02 9.35
CA ASP A 212 -12.21 -7.74 10.62
C ASP A 212 -13.48 -8.23 11.34
N VAL A 213 -14.64 -7.61 11.10
CA VAL A 213 -15.88 -7.87 11.86
C VAL A 213 -16.75 -8.99 11.26
N ARG A 214 -16.32 -9.64 10.18
CA ARG A 214 -17.05 -10.77 9.58
C ARG A 214 -16.41 -12.09 10.02
N PRO A 215 -16.89 -12.73 11.11
CA PRO A 215 -16.51 -14.10 11.39
C PRO A 215 -17.03 -14.97 10.24
N CYS A 216 -16.15 -15.80 9.69
CA CYS A 216 -16.51 -16.93 8.83
C CYS A 216 -17.48 -17.87 9.56
#